data_AF-A0A971SA50-F1
#
_entry.id   AF-A0A971SA50-F1
#
_cell.length_a   1.000
_cell.length_b   1.000
_cell.length_c   1.000
_cell.angle_alpha   90.00
_cell.angle_beta   90.00
_cell.angle_gamma   90.00
#
_symmetry.space_group_name_H-M   'P 1'
#
loop_
_entity.id
_entity.type
_entity.pdbx_description
1 polymer ?
#
loop_
_entity_poly.entity_id
_entity_poly.type
_entity_poly.pdbx_seq_one_letter_code
_entity_poly.pdbx_strand_id
1 'polypeptide(L)'
;MELSTMVGVMIDNYQNSLLVVGDRTNSKVISDRLEPFGLPIEMVDENNSSFEGRRRYLKDHSQGLKRLLPIGLRSPKEAYDDYVAIILAERFLKKKD
;
A
#
# COMPACT_ATOMS: atom_id res chain seq x y z
N MET A 1 8.53 1.08 17.04
CA MET A 1 9.19 2.15 16.29
C MET A 1 8.08 3.06 15.81
N GLU A 2 8.04 4.31 16.27
CA GLU A 2 6.98 5.28 15.92
C GLU A 2 6.94 5.49 14.40
N LEU A 3 5.73 5.45 13.81
CA LEU A 3 5.48 5.60 12.35
C LEU A 3 6.24 6.81 11.77
N SER A 4 6.22 7.93 12.49
CA SER A 4 6.85 9.18 12.09
C SER A 4 8.37 9.03 11.91
N THR A 5 9.06 8.25 12.73
CA THR A 5 10.50 8.04 12.60
C THR A 5 10.84 7.34 11.28
N MET A 6 10.07 6.32 10.91
CA MET A 6 10.29 5.56 9.68
C MET A 6 10.01 6.40 8.44
N VAL A 7 8.93 7.18 8.48
CA VAL A 7 8.57 8.09 7.39
C VAL A 7 9.64 9.17 7.20
N GLY A 8 10.15 9.77 8.27
CA GLY A 8 11.24 10.75 8.18
C GLY A 8 12.47 10.19 7.48
N VAL A 9 12.91 8.99 7.88
CA VAL A 9 14.05 8.30 7.23
C VAL A 9 13.78 8.04 5.74
N MET A 10 12.55 7.71 5.35
CA MET A 10 12.21 7.50 3.94
C MET A 10 12.19 8.80 3.14
N ILE A 11 11.68 9.89 3.71
CA ILE A 11 11.67 11.21 3.06
C ILE A 11 13.10 11.69 2.79
N ASP A 12 13.99 11.56 3.78
CA ASP A 12 15.38 11.98 3.67
C ASP A 12 16.15 11.17 2.61
N ASN A 13 15.92 9.86 2.55
CA ASN A 13 16.66 8.96 1.65
C ASN A 13 16.18 8.98 0.20
N TYR A 14 14.89 9.27 -0.05
CA TYR A 14 14.28 9.13 -1.36
C TYR A 14 13.74 10.44 -1.97
N GLN A 15 13.90 11.58 -1.28
CA GLN A 15 13.44 12.91 -1.74
C GLN A 15 11.98 12.89 -2.23
N ASN A 16 11.09 12.26 -1.45
CA ASN A 16 9.69 12.12 -1.82
C ASN A 16 9.01 13.50 -1.91
N SER A 17 8.23 13.72 -2.97
CA SER A 17 7.50 14.99 -3.18
C SER A 17 6.04 14.95 -2.71
N LEU A 18 5.54 13.77 -2.31
CA LEU A 18 4.13 13.53 -2.01
C LEU A 18 3.98 12.29 -1.11
N LEU A 19 3.00 12.32 -0.21
CA LEU A 19 2.55 11.17 0.56
C LEU A 19 1.17 10.73 0.07
N VAL A 20 1.00 9.42 -0.14
CA VAL A 20 -0.29 8.82 -0.55
C VAL A 20 -0.82 7.98 0.59
N VAL A 21 -2.08 8.20 0.98
CA VAL A 21 -2.73 7.51 2.10
C VAL A 21 -4.06 6.93 1.62
N GLY A 22 -4.37 5.70 2.02
CA GLY A 22 -5.68 5.09 1.78
C GLY A 22 -6.78 5.84 2.53
N ASP A 23 -7.95 5.99 1.92
CA ASP A 23 -9.04 6.82 2.44
C ASP A 23 -9.93 6.16 3.52
N ARG A 24 -9.66 4.91 3.92
CA ARG A 24 -10.48 4.18 4.92
C ARG A 24 -10.03 4.43 6.37
N THR A 25 -10.20 3.41 7.21
CA THR A 25 -10.10 3.48 8.67
C THR A 25 -8.73 4.00 9.10
N ASN A 26 -8.74 5.02 9.99
CA ASN A 26 -7.56 5.73 10.50
C ASN A 26 -6.84 6.67 9.52
N SER A 27 -7.36 6.90 8.30
CA SER A 27 -6.79 7.85 7.34
C SER A 27 -6.54 9.22 7.96
N LYS A 28 -7.52 9.75 8.71
CA LYS A 28 -7.39 11.02 9.44
C LYS A 28 -6.25 11.03 10.47
N VAL A 29 -6.15 9.98 11.29
CA VAL A 29 -5.12 9.86 12.33
C VAL A 29 -3.72 9.75 11.70
N ILE A 30 -3.62 9.06 10.56
CA ILE A 30 -2.37 8.95 9.82
C ILE A 30 -2.01 10.30 9.20
N SER A 31 -2.94 10.98 8.54
CA SER A 31 -2.72 12.31 7.97
C SER A 31 -2.26 13.32 9.03
N ASP A 32 -2.89 13.33 10.21
CA ASP A 32 -2.49 14.22 11.31
C ASP A 32 -1.05 13.93 11.80
N ARG A 33 -0.60 12.68 11.75
CA ARG A 33 0.78 12.30 12.09
C ARG A 33 1.79 12.59 10.99
N LEU A 34 1.32 12.73 9.75
CA LEU A 34 2.13 13.00 8.58
C LEU A 34 2.23 14.50 8.25
N GLU A 35 1.28 15.30 8.71
CA GLU A 35 1.26 16.76 8.54
C GLU A 35 2.59 17.44 8.90
N PRO A 36 3.30 17.07 9.99
CA PRO A 36 4.55 17.74 10.37
C PRO A 36 5.69 17.60 9.35
N PHE A 37 5.60 16.66 8.40
CA PHE A 37 6.60 16.50 7.34
C PHE A 37 6.47 17.53 6.20
N GLY A 38 5.39 18.31 6.17
CA GLY A 38 5.21 19.40 5.19
C GLY A 38 5.08 18.95 3.74
N LEU A 39 4.90 17.66 3.48
CA LEU A 39 4.63 17.13 2.15
C LEU A 39 3.11 17.13 1.87
N PRO A 40 2.67 17.35 0.63
CA PRO A 40 1.27 17.19 0.29
C PRO A 40 0.84 15.75 0.56
N ILE A 41 -0.39 15.59 1.07
CA ILE A 41 -0.99 14.29 1.39
C ILE A 41 -2.20 14.10 0.48
N GLU A 42 -2.17 13.06 -0.35
CA GLU A 42 -3.24 12.71 -1.27
C GLU A 42 -3.96 11.45 -0.78
N MET A 43 -5.28 11.53 -0.65
CA MET A 43 -6.11 10.40 -0.27
C MET A 43 -6.59 9.63 -1.50
N VAL A 44 -6.42 8.31 -1.47
CA VAL A 44 -6.78 7.41 -2.57
C VAL A 44 -7.77 6.38 -2.10
N ASP A 45 -8.77 6.11 -2.96
CA ASP A 45 -9.77 5.09 -2.71
C ASP A 45 -9.14 3.71 -2.48
N GLU A 46 -9.33 3.18 -1.29
CA GLU A 46 -8.85 1.87 -0.88
C GLU A 46 -9.83 0.74 -1.25
N ASN A 47 -10.93 1.04 -1.96
CA ASN A 47 -11.90 0.04 -2.36
C ASN A 47 -11.30 -1.11 -3.14
N ASN A 48 -11.55 -2.33 -2.66
CA ASN A 48 -11.00 -3.59 -3.16
C ASN A 48 -9.46 -3.71 -3.19
N SER A 49 -8.70 -2.75 -2.64
CA SER A 49 -7.23 -2.77 -2.69
C SER A 49 -6.65 -3.99 -1.96
N SER A 50 -7.24 -4.41 -0.83
CA SER A 50 -6.82 -5.61 -0.09
C SER A 50 -7.06 -6.89 -0.90
N PHE A 51 -8.17 -6.96 -1.63
CA PHE A 51 -8.47 -8.10 -2.50
C PHE A 51 -7.51 -8.16 -3.70
N GLU A 52 -7.28 -7.01 -4.34
CA GLU A 52 -6.33 -6.89 -5.45
C GLU A 52 -4.90 -7.20 -5.00
N GLY A 53 -4.49 -6.71 -3.83
CA GLY A 53 -3.19 -6.96 -3.22
C GLY A 53 -3.00 -8.42 -2.91
N ARG A 54 -3.99 -9.05 -2.25
CA ARG A 54 -4.00 -10.49 -2.00
C ARG A 54 -3.88 -11.29 -3.30
N ARG A 55 -4.64 -10.90 -4.33
CA ARG A 55 -4.62 -11.59 -5.64
C ARG A 55 -3.24 -11.48 -6.29
N ARG A 56 -2.62 -10.31 -6.25
CA ARG A 56 -1.27 -10.06 -6.81
C ARG A 56 -0.21 -10.85 -6.05
N TYR A 57 -0.21 -10.78 -4.72
CA TYR A 57 0.67 -11.59 -3.87
C TYR A 57 0.55 -13.09 -4.19
N LEU A 58 -0.68 -13.61 -4.26
CA LEU A 58 -0.93 -15.03 -4.53
C LEU A 58 -0.51 -15.45 -5.94
N LYS A 59 -0.48 -14.53 -6.90
CA LYS A 59 0.00 -14.78 -8.26
C LYS A 59 1.53 -14.86 -8.25
N ASP A 60 2.20 -13.90 -7.62
CA ASP A 60 3.66 -13.81 -7.61
C ASP A 60 4.29 -14.95 -6.79
N HIS A 61 3.61 -15.41 -5.73
CA HIS A 61 4.07 -16.50 -4.86
C HIS A 61 3.52 -17.89 -5.25
N SER A 62 2.96 -18.03 -6.45
CA SER A 62 2.42 -19.32 -6.93
C SER A 62 3.43 -20.15 -7.70
N GLN A 63 4.26 -20.88 -6.95
CA GLN A 63 5.27 -21.79 -7.49
C GLN A 63 4.82 -23.26 -7.40
N GLY A 64 5.21 -24.08 -8.38
CA GLY A 64 4.98 -25.53 -8.41
C GLY A 64 3.51 -25.96 -8.39
N LEU A 65 3.19 -27.01 -7.63
CA LEU A 65 1.84 -27.60 -7.54
C LEU A 65 0.77 -26.60 -7.09
N LYS A 66 1.15 -25.53 -6.39
CA LYS A 66 0.21 -24.47 -6.00
C LYS A 66 -0.42 -23.77 -7.21
N ARG A 67 0.21 -23.81 -8.40
CA ARG A 67 -0.32 -23.23 -9.64
C ARG A 67 -1.60 -23.91 -10.12
N LEU A 68 -1.81 -25.18 -9.76
CA LEU A 68 -2.97 -25.97 -10.15
C LEU A 68 -4.22 -25.69 -9.30
N LEU A 69 -4.05 -25.16 -8.08
CA LEU A 69 -5.17 -24.79 -7.21
C LEU A 69 -5.76 -23.45 -7.64
N PRO A 70 -7.08 -23.27 -7.73
CA PRO A 70 -7.70 -21.96 -7.97
C PRO A 70 -7.25 -20.90 -6.94
N ILE A 71 -7.03 -19.65 -7.39
CA ILE A 71 -6.56 -18.54 -6.51
C ILE A 71 -7.48 -18.32 -5.30
N GLY A 72 -8.80 -18.48 -5.48
CA GLY A 72 -9.78 -18.32 -4.40
C GLY A 72 -9.62 -19.33 -3.25
N LEU A 73 -8.97 -20.47 -3.51
CA LEU A 73 -8.69 -21.50 -2.49
C LEU A 73 -7.30 -21.36 -1.87
N ARG A 74 -6.52 -20.35 -2.26
CA ARG A 74 -5.18 -20.11 -1.73
C ARG A 74 -5.24 -19.04 -0.63
N SER A 75 -4.47 -19.26 0.43
CA SER A 75 -4.28 -18.29 1.51
C SER A 75 -2.88 -17.69 1.44
N PRO A 76 -2.73 -16.37 1.62
CA PRO A 76 -1.43 -15.74 1.74
C PRO A 76 -0.71 -16.30 2.97
N LYS A 77 0.57 -16.61 2.82
CA LYS A 77 1.40 -17.16 3.90
C LYS A 77 2.04 -16.07 4.77
N GLU A 78 2.18 -14.88 4.20
CA GLU A 78 2.85 -13.73 4.81
C GLU A 78 1.92 -12.51 4.69
N ALA A 79 2.25 -11.45 5.43
CA ALA A 79 1.60 -10.16 5.27
C ALA A 79 1.82 -9.66 3.84
N TYR A 80 0.77 -9.10 3.24
CA TYR A 80 0.78 -8.64 1.84
C TYR A 80 0.37 -7.17 1.73
N ASP A 81 0.35 -6.45 2.84
CA ASP A 81 -0.03 -5.03 2.90
C ASP A 81 0.88 -4.16 2.02
N ASP A 82 2.14 -4.56 1.79
CA ASP A 82 3.04 -3.90 0.84
C ASP A 82 2.49 -3.92 -0.60
N TYR A 83 1.82 -5.01 -1.01
CA TYR A 83 1.15 -5.08 -2.31
C TYR A 83 -0.05 -4.13 -2.38
N VAL A 84 -0.72 -3.90 -1.25
CA VAL A 84 -1.80 -2.92 -1.15
C VAL A 84 -1.24 -1.51 -1.34
N ALA A 85 -0.12 -1.18 -0.71
CA ALA A 85 0.54 0.11 -0.88
C ALA A 85 0.96 0.36 -2.35
N ILE A 86 1.50 -0.66 -3.03
CA ILE A 86 1.82 -0.58 -4.46
C ILE A 86 0.57 -0.28 -5.30
N ILE A 87 -0.55 -0.95 -5.03
CA ILE A 87 -1.81 -0.72 -5.76
C ILE A 87 -2.33 0.71 -5.55
N LEU A 88 -2.25 1.23 -4.33
CA LEU A 88 -2.66 2.61 -4.04
C LEU A 88 -1.78 3.62 -4.80
N ALA A 89 -0.47 3.41 -4.85
CA ALA A 89 0.45 4.23 -5.64
C ALA A 89 0.15 4.15 -7.14
N GLU A 90 -0.09 2.95 -7.69
CA GLU A 90 -0.47 2.76 -9.10
C GLU A 90 -1.80 3.47 -9.43
N ARG A 91 -2.79 3.44 -8.53
CA ARG A 91 -4.07 4.15 -8.68
C ARG A 91 -3.88 5.66 -8.68
N PHE A 92 -3.04 6.17 -7.77
CA PHE A 92 -2.71 7.59 -7.72
C PHE A 92 -2.10 8.06 -9.04
N LEU A 93 -1.08 7.34 -9.53
CA LEU A 93 -0.38 7.71 -10.77
C LEU A 93 -1.34 7.73 -11.97
N LYS A 94 -2.21 6.72 -12.11
CA LYS A 94 -3.22 6.68 -13.19
C LYS A 94 -4.26 7.79 -13.16
N LYS A 95 -4.50 8.42 -12.00
CA LYS A 95 -5.44 9.54 -11.86
C LYS A 95 -4.80 10.87 -12.24
N LYS A 96 -3.46 10.95 -12.16
CA LYS A 96 -2.68 12.16 -12.42
C LYS A 96 -2.32 12.32 -13.90
N ASP A 97 -2.28 11.22 -14.65
CA ASP A 97 -2.20 11.18 -16.12
C ASP A 97 -3.54 11.57 -16.78
#